data_AF-A0A8C9G1U0-F1
#
_entry.id   AF-A0A8C9G1U0-F1
#
_cell.length_a   1.000
_cell.length_b   1.000
_cell.length_c   1.000
_cell.angle_alpha   90.00
_cell.angle_beta   90.00
_cell.angle_gamma   90.00
#
_symmetry.space_group_name_H-M   'P 1'
#
loop_
_entity.id
_entity.type
_entity.pdbx_description
1 polymer ?
#
loop_
_entity_poly.entity_id
_entity_poly.type
_entity_poly.pdbx_seq_one_letter_code
_entity_poly.pdbx_strand_id
1 'polypeptide(L)'
;MPRYTVHVRGEWLAVPCPHSTNTVGWLGKEAVRRYMKNKPDNGGFTSVEEVRFFVRRCKGLGLLDLDDTVEDALEDNEFVEVVIEGDIMSPDFIPSQPEGQHYLYMYPKLKDGNNLTTQDLVNLGKGLYKIKLTPEAEAKVKQSREVIERIVKEQTGEYFYLY
;
A
#
# COMPACT_ATOMS: atom_id res chain seq x y z
N MET A 1 18.45 -7.16 24.01
CA MET A 1 17.13 -6.51 23.90
C MET A 1 16.51 -7.01 22.62
N PRO A 2 15.42 -7.77 22.68
CA PRO A 2 14.85 -8.38 21.49
C PRO A 2 14.36 -7.30 20.53
N ARG A 3 14.51 -7.59 19.24
CA ARG A 3 14.12 -6.70 18.14
C ARG A 3 13.42 -7.52 17.08
N TYR A 4 12.33 -6.98 16.56
CA TYR A 4 11.54 -7.63 15.52
C TYR A 4 11.51 -6.77 14.27
N THR A 5 11.46 -7.43 13.11
CA THR A 5 11.36 -6.73 11.83
C THR A 5 9.92 -6.83 11.35
N VAL A 6 9.22 -5.71 11.37
CA VAL A 6 7.77 -5.66 11.13
C VAL A 6 7.48 -5.00 9.80
N HIS A 7 6.76 -5.70 8.93
CA HIS A 7 6.29 -5.19 7.66
C HIS A 7 4.98 -4.42 7.81
N VAL A 8 4.94 -3.19 7.29
CA VAL A 8 3.73 -2.35 7.22
C VAL A 8 3.70 -1.61 5.88
N ARG A 9 2.68 -1.84 5.05
CA ARG A 9 2.41 -1.09 3.81
C ARG A 9 3.59 -0.97 2.82
N GLY A 10 4.53 -1.93 2.83
CA GLY A 10 5.67 -2.01 1.91
C GLY A 10 6.99 -1.57 2.54
N GLU A 11 6.95 -1.16 3.81
CA GLU A 11 8.11 -0.76 4.59
C GLU A 11 8.44 -1.82 5.64
N TRP A 12 9.74 -2.01 5.88
CA TRP A 12 10.25 -2.87 6.95
C TRP A 12 10.75 -2.01 8.11
N LEU A 13 10.15 -2.18 9.28
CA LEU A 13 10.42 -1.39 10.46
C LEU A 13 11.10 -2.25 11.52
N ALA A 14 12.30 -1.83 11.92
CA ALA A 14 12.97 -2.40 13.08
C ALA A 14 12.28 -1.89 14.36
N VAL A 15 11.64 -2.80 15.09
CA VAL A 15 10.94 -2.49 16.34
C VAL A 15 11.70 -3.10 17.53
N PRO A 16 12.43 -2.27 18.31
CA PRO A 16 12.98 -2.73 19.58
C PRO A 16 11.85 -3.03 20.56
N CYS A 17 11.92 -4.18 21.22
CA CYS A 17 10.99 -4.60 22.26
C CYS A 17 11.73 -4.67 23.60
N PRO A 18 11.71 -3.60 24.40
CA PRO A 18 12.52 -3.54 25.62
C PRO A 18 11.96 -4.39 26.78
N HIS A 19 10.68 -4.72 26.74
CA HIS A 19 10.00 -5.45 27.81
C HIS A 19 9.46 -6.78 27.28
N SER A 20 9.65 -7.84 28.06
CA SER A 20 9.15 -9.19 27.81
C SER A 20 7.62 -9.28 27.83
N THR A 21 6.98 -8.39 28.59
CA THR A 21 5.52 -8.36 28.78
C THR A 21 4.76 -7.69 27.64
N ASN A 22 5.45 -7.21 26.61
CA ASN A 22 4.79 -6.57 25.48
C ASN A 22 4.06 -7.62 24.66
N THR A 23 2.84 -7.31 24.24
CA THR A 23 2.02 -8.22 23.44
C THR A 23 2.25 -8.03 21.96
N VAL A 24 1.83 -9.01 21.16
CA VAL A 24 1.82 -8.92 19.69
C VAL A 24 0.99 -7.70 19.24
N GLY A 25 -0.12 -7.41 19.92
CA GLY A 25 -0.91 -6.20 19.67
C GLY A 25 -0.13 -4.91 19.92
N TRP A 26 0.69 -4.85 20.97
CA TRP A 26 1.59 -3.72 21.18
C TRP A 26 2.62 -3.61 20.05
N LEU A 27 3.24 -4.72 19.64
CA LEU A 27 4.23 -4.75 18.57
C LEU A 27 3.66 -4.19 17.26
N GLY A 28 2.43 -4.61 16.90
CA GLY A 28 1.73 -4.10 15.73
C GLY A 28 1.44 -2.61 15.80
N LYS A 29 0.92 -2.10 16.92
CA LYS A 29 0.68 -0.66 17.12
C LYS A 29 1.97 0.16 17.04
N GLU A 30 3.05 -0.33 17.63
CA GLU A 30 4.33 0.36 17.68
C GLU A 30 5.01 0.37 16.30
N ALA A 31 4.77 -0.64 15.47
CA ALA A 31 5.13 -0.64 14.05
C ALA A 31 4.30 0.38 13.26
N VAL A 32 2.97 0.37 13.40
CA VAL A 32 2.07 1.34 12.73
C VAL A 32 2.43 2.78 13.10
N ARG A 33 2.69 3.06 14.38
CA ARG A 33 3.13 4.38 14.85
C ARG A 33 4.42 4.84 14.16
N ARG A 34 5.40 3.95 14.02
CA ARG A 34 6.66 4.23 13.29
C ARG A 34 6.43 4.43 11.80
N TYR A 35 5.54 3.65 11.19
CA TYR A 35 5.13 3.81 9.80
C TYR A 35 4.56 5.22 9.59
N MET A 36 3.53 5.59 10.36
CA MET A 36 2.86 6.89 10.27
C MET A 36 3.85 8.05 10.39
N LYS A 37 4.74 8.01 11.40
CA LYS A 37 5.71 9.08 11.66
C LYS A 37 6.63 9.38 10.47
N ASN A 38 6.90 8.39 9.62
CA ASN A 38 7.81 8.52 8.48
C ASN A 38 7.09 8.84 7.15
N LYS A 39 5.78 9.10 7.18
CA LYS A 39 4.98 9.40 5.99
C LYS A 39 4.39 10.82 6.06
N PRO A 40 4.34 11.56 4.93
CA PRO A 40 3.91 12.96 4.92
C PRO A 40 2.44 13.17 5.30
N ASP A 41 1.58 12.16 5.14
CA ASP A 41 0.15 12.16 5.47
C ASP A 41 -0.21 11.16 6.59
N ASN A 42 0.76 10.84 7.45
CA ASN A 42 0.68 9.70 8.38
C ASN A 42 0.39 8.36 7.67
N GLY A 43 0.67 8.26 6.38
CA GLY A 43 0.44 7.06 5.59
C GLY A 43 -1.04 6.73 5.41
N GLY A 44 -1.93 7.74 5.48
CA GLY A 44 -3.36 7.60 5.31
C GLY A 44 -4.16 7.27 6.58
N PHE A 45 -3.53 7.33 7.76
CA PHE A 45 -4.19 7.05 9.04
C PHE A 45 -4.46 8.32 9.85
N THR A 46 -5.62 8.35 10.52
CA THR A 46 -6.00 9.44 11.44
C THR A 46 -5.33 9.29 12.80
N SER A 47 -5.35 8.08 13.38
CA SER A 47 -4.72 7.74 14.66
C SER A 47 -4.24 6.27 14.63
N VAL A 48 -3.31 5.90 15.52
CA VAL A 48 -2.82 4.51 15.64
C VAL A 48 -3.89 3.61 16.26
N GLU A 49 -4.71 4.20 17.12
CA GLU A 49 -5.72 3.56 17.95
C GLU A 49 -6.93 3.10 17.13
N GLU A 50 -7.24 3.81 16.05
CA GLU A 50 -8.30 3.43 15.11
C GLU A 50 -7.88 2.37 14.10
N VAL A 51 -6.57 2.08 14.00
CA VAL A 51 -6.07 1.07 13.05
C VAL A 51 -6.44 -0.32 13.55
N ARG A 52 -7.34 -0.97 12.82
CA ARG A 52 -7.63 -2.39 12.98
C ARG A 52 -6.68 -3.20 12.12
N PHE A 53 -6.07 -4.22 12.71
CA PHE A 53 -5.09 -5.05 12.04
C PHE A 53 -5.06 -6.44 12.68
N PHE A 54 -4.39 -7.36 12.01
CA PHE A 54 -3.92 -8.61 12.59
C PHE A 54 -2.44 -8.80 12.23
N VAL A 55 -1.75 -9.65 12.98
CA VAL A 55 -0.31 -9.90 12.80
C VAL A 55 -0.12 -11.35 12.38
N ARG A 56 0.77 -11.58 11.42
CA ARG A 56 1.15 -12.93 10.97
C ARG A 56 2.65 -13.06 10.84
N ARG A 57 3.17 -14.27 11.01
CA ARG A 57 4.57 -14.59 10.68
C ARG A 57 4.78 -14.52 9.18
N CYS A 58 5.93 -14.01 8.73
CA CYS A 58 6.27 -14.10 7.30
C CYS A 58 6.61 -15.54 6.92
N LYS A 59 7.23 -16.30 7.83
CA LYS A 59 7.52 -17.73 7.66
C LYS A 59 6.29 -18.55 8.06
N GLY A 60 5.78 -19.36 7.14
CA GLY A 60 4.66 -20.28 7.41
C GLY A 60 3.29 -19.62 7.60
N LEU A 61 3.21 -18.27 7.63
CA LEU A 61 1.98 -17.49 7.63
C LEU A 61 1.04 -17.75 8.80
N GLY A 62 1.59 -18.23 9.92
CA GLY A 62 0.84 -18.39 11.16
C GLY A 62 0.30 -17.04 11.64
N LEU A 63 -1.02 -16.98 11.84
CA LEU A 63 -1.68 -15.85 12.49
C LEU A 63 -1.29 -15.84 13.97
N LEU A 64 -1.00 -14.67 14.50
CA LEU A 64 -0.65 -14.47 15.90
C LEU A 64 -1.83 -13.85 16.64
N ASP A 65 -2.11 -14.34 17.85
CA ASP A 65 -3.05 -13.68 18.73
C ASP A 65 -2.46 -12.36 19.23
N LEU A 66 -3.28 -11.32 19.33
CA LEU A 66 -2.82 -9.99 19.74
C LEU A 66 -2.57 -9.89 21.24
N ASP A 67 -3.18 -10.80 22.02
CA ASP A 67 -3.05 -10.87 23.48
C ASP A 67 -1.85 -11.73 23.92
N ASP A 68 -1.28 -12.53 23.01
CA ASP A 68 -0.06 -13.29 23.28
C ASP A 68 1.11 -12.34 23.56
N THR A 69 1.98 -12.75 24.49
CA THR A 69 3.25 -12.06 24.69
C THR A 69 4.15 -12.28 23.49
N VAL A 70 4.97 -11.28 23.17
CA VAL A 70 5.92 -11.37 22.06
C VAL A 70 6.96 -12.46 22.30
N GLU A 71 7.37 -12.70 23.55
CA GLU A 71 8.34 -13.76 23.88
C GLU A 71 7.78 -15.18 23.70
N ASP A 72 6.50 -15.40 23.99
CA ASP A 72 5.86 -16.70 23.78
C ASP A 72 5.54 -16.95 22.30
N ALA A 73 5.25 -15.87 21.56
CA ALA A 73 4.78 -15.95 20.18
C ALA A 73 5.87 -15.85 19.11
N LEU A 74 7.05 -15.28 19.39
CA LEU A 74 8.07 -14.94 18.38
C LEU A 74 9.51 -15.17 18.86
N GLU A 75 10.38 -15.49 17.91
CA GLU A 75 11.82 -15.59 18.14
C GLU A 75 12.53 -14.23 17.92
N ASP A 76 13.66 -13.99 18.59
CA ASP A 76 14.42 -12.74 18.40
C ASP A 76 14.90 -12.58 16.94
N ASN A 77 14.77 -11.36 16.40
CA ASN A 77 14.99 -11.01 15.00
C ASN A 77 14.06 -11.70 13.98
N GLU A 78 12.90 -12.20 14.41
CA GLU A 78 11.89 -12.73 13.49
C GLU A 78 11.22 -11.62 12.65
N PHE A 79 10.72 -12.04 11.48
CA PHE A 79 10.01 -11.19 10.51
C PHE A 79 8.51 -11.47 10.59
N VAL A 80 7.74 -10.40 10.83
CA VAL A 80 6.28 -10.46 10.92
C VAL A 80 5.65 -9.37 10.06
N GLU A 81 4.39 -9.59 9.69
CA GLU A 81 3.61 -8.66 8.89
C GLU A 81 2.39 -8.19 9.67
N VAL A 82 2.19 -6.87 9.71
CA VAL A 82 0.94 -6.25 10.15
C VAL A 82 0.06 -6.04 8.92
N VAL A 83 -1.07 -6.71 8.91
CA VAL A 83 -2.06 -6.57 7.84
C VAL A 83 -3.22 -5.75 8.37
N ILE A 84 -3.48 -4.64 7.71
CA ILE A 84 -4.44 -3.63 8.16
C ILE A 84 -5.79 -3.91 7.52
N GLU A 85 -6.85 -3.88 8.32
CA GLU A 85 -8.21 -4.11 7.85
C GLU A 85 -8.61 -3.02 6.84
N GLY A 86 -9.11 -3.44 5.69
CA GLY A 86 -9.44 -2.54 4.57
C GLY A 86 -8.30 -2.35 3.55
N ASP A 87 -7.07 -2.78 3.85
CA ASP A 87 -6.03 -2.88 2.82
C ASP A 87 -6.33 -4.08 1.91
N ILE A 88 -6.40 -3.82 0.60
CA ILE A 88 -6.53 -4.89 -0.38
C ILE A 88 -5.15 -5.53 -0.55
N MET A 89 -5.01 -6.76 -0.05
CA MET A 89 -3.83 -7.59 -0.32
C MET A 89 -3.61 -7.69 -1.83
N SER A 90 -2.36 -7.58 -2.27
CA SER A 90 -2.04 -7.81 -3.69
C SER A 90 -2.56 -9.20 -4.09
N PRO A 91 -3.23 -9.35 -5.24
CA PRO A 91 -3.57 -10.66 -5.77
C PRO A 91 -2.32 -11.51 -6.10
N ASP A 92 -1.15 -10.88 -6.15
CA ASP A 92 0.15 -11.54 -6.31
C ASP A 92 0.71 -12.09 -4.97
N PHE A 93 0.02 -11.87 -3.84
CA PHE A 93 0.36 -12.50 -2.58
C PHE A 93 0.06 -14.00 -2.67
N ILE A 94 1.09 -14.78 -3.03
CA ILE A 94 1.04 -16.24 -2.97
C ILE A 94 1.60 -16.67 -1.61
N PRO A 95 0.76 -17.23 -0.72
CA PRO A 95 1.16 -17.68 0.61
C PRO A 95 2.36 -18.64 0.65
N SER A 96 2.65 -19.29 -0.48
CA SER A 96 3.59 -20.40 -0.59
C SER A 96 4.90 -20.10 -1.32
N GLN A 97 5.20 -18.84 -1.69
CA GLN A 97 6.47 -18.55 -2.37
C GLN A 97 7.52 -17.96 -1.42
N PRO A 98 8.56 -18.74 -1.06
CA PRO A 98 9.77 -18.17 -0.51
C PRO A 98 10.51 -17.46 -1.64
N GLU A 99 10.97 -16.24 -1.35
CA GLU A 99 11.87 -15.45 -2.20
C GLU A 99 11.23 -14.76 -3.42
N GLY A 100 11.11 -13.43 -3.33
CA GLY A 100 11.30 -12.58 -4.52
C GLY A 100 10.16 -11.67 -4.98
N GLN A 101 9.11 -11.40 -4.20
CA GLN A 101 8.10 -10.43 -4.62
C GLN A 101 7.99 -9.24 -3.67
N HIS A 102 8.24 -8.06 -4.25
CA HIS A 102 8.07 -6.77 -3.61
C HIS A 102 6.59 -6.61 -3.22
N TYR A 103 6.33 -6.50 -1.91
CA TYR A 103 5.01 -6.23 -1.38
C TYR A 103 4.54 -4.82 -1.78
N LEU A 104 3.96 -4.71 -2.96
CA LEU A 104 3.32 -3.48 -3.39
C LEU A 104 1.88 -3.52 -2.90
N TYR A 105 1.63 -2.87 -1.75
CA TYR A 105 0.27 -2.69 -1.25
C TYR A 105 -0.56 -2.05 -2.35
N MET A 106 -1.64 -2.76 -2.70
CA MET A 106 -2.49 -2.37 -3.79
C MET A 106 -3.47 -1.34 -3.25
N TYR A 107 -3.03 -0.07 -3.28
CA TYR A 107 -3.95 1.05 -3.22
C TYR A 107 -5.13 0.78 -4.18
N PRO A 108 -6.40 1.07 -3.81
CA PRO A 108 -7.52 0.85 -4.71
C PRO A 108 -7.22 1.53 -6.05
N LYS A 109 -7.16 0.72 -7.11
CA LYS A 109 -6.67 1.19 -8.41
C LYS A 109 -7.74 2.09 -9.01
N LEU A 110 -7.36 3.33 -9.29
CA LEU A 110 -8.20 4.28 -10.00
C LEU A 110 -8.39 3.78 -11.44
N LYS A 111 -9.63 3.54 -11.87
CA LYS A 111 -9.95 3.15 -13.24
C LYS A 111 -10.00 4.41 -14.13
N ASP A 112 -9.11 4.43 -15.13
CA ASP A 112 -9.14 5.15 -16.43
C ASP A 112 -9.57 6.62 -16.54
N GLY A 113 -9.83 7.32 -15.43
CA GLY A 113 -10.15 8.74 -15.45
C GLY A 113 -11.56 9.08 -15.94
N ASN A 114 -12.35 8.09 -16.36
CA ASN A 114 -13.61 8.33 -17.07
C ASN A 114 -14.83 8.42 -16.14
N ASN A 115 -14.69 8.05 -14.86
CA ASN A 115 -15.75 8.09 -13.84
C ASN A 115 -15.20 8.54 -12.47
N LEU A 116 -14.30 9.52 -12.46
CA LEU A 116 -13.71 10.01 -11.22
C LEU A 116 -14.68 10.87 -10.42
N THR A 117 -14.91 10.49 -9.17
CA THR A 117 -15.59 11.38 -8.23
C THR A 117 -14.60 12.37 -7.61
N THR A 118 -15.10 13.46 -7.05
CA THR A 118 -14.27 14.42 -6.29
C THR A 118 -13.58 13.76 -5.10
N GLN A 119 -14.24 12.80 -4.46
CA GLN A 119 -13.66 12.02 -3.38
C GLN A 119 -12.46 11.20 -3.88
N ASP A 120 -12.56 10.64 -5.08
CA ASP A 120 -11.47 9.87 -5.67
C ASP A 120 -10.24 10.72 -5.97
N LEU A 121 -10.45 11.95 -6.44
CA LEU A 121 -9.38 12.93 -6.66
C LEU A 121 -8.70 13.36 -5.36
N VAL A 122 -9.48 13.58 -4.29
CA VAL A 122 -8.92 13.92 -2.96
C VAL A 122 -8.08 12.77 -2.43
N ASN A 123 -8.57 11.54 -2.56
CA ASN A 123 -7.84 10.35 -2.12
C ASN A 123 -6.58 10.10 -2.96
N LEU A 124 -6.62 10.40 -4.27
CA LEU A 124 -5.45 10.39 -5.14
C LEU A 124 -4.40 11.41 -4.69
N GLY A 125 -4.81 12.64 -4.37
CA GLY A 125 -3.91 13.69 -3.87
C GLY A 125 -3.28 13.36 -2.50
N LYS A 126 -3.96 12.53 -1.70
CA LYS A 126 -3.44 11.98 -0.45
C LYS A 126 -2.51 10.77 -0.63
N GLY A 127 -2.30 10.30 -1.87
CA GLY A 127 -1.46 9.13 -2.13
C GLY A 127 -2.12 7.79 -1.76
N LEU A 128 -3.45 7.78 -1.58
CA LEU A 128 -4.21 6.57 -1.26
C LEU A 128 -4.55 5.71 -2.47
N TYR A 129 -4.25 6.19 -3.69
CA TYR A 129 -4.51 5.52 -4.97
C TYR A 129 -3.28 5.56 -5.87
N LYS A 130 -3.11 4.52 -6.71
CA LYS A 130 -2.18 4.54 -7.85
C LYS A 130 -2.97 4.61 -9.16
N ILE A 131 -2.51 5.46 -10.07
CA ILE A 131 -3.09 5.60 -11.42
C ILE A 131 -2.65 4.39 -12.24
N LYS A 132 -3.60 3.72 -12.88
CA LYS A 132 -3.34 2.71 -13.91
C LYS A 132 -4.27 2.92 -15.09
N LEU A 133 -3.70 2.98 -16.29
CA LEU A 133 -4.49 3.07 -17.51
C LEU A 133 -5.12 1.71 -17.84
N THR A 134 -6.36 1.73 -18.30
CA THR A 134 -6.97 0.56 -18.94
C THR A 134 -6.46 0.45 -20.38
N PRO A 135 -6.41 -0.76 -20.97
CA PRO A 135 -6.05 -0.92 -22.37
C PRO A 135 -6.95 -0.09 -23.31
N GLU A 136 -8.21 0.12 -22.93
CA GLU A 136 -9.14 0.98 -23.67
C GLU A 136 -8.70 2.45 -23.64
N ALA A 137 -8.32 2.97 -22.45
CA ALA A 137 -7.82 4.33 -22.31
C ALA A 137 -6.52 4.54 -23.10
N GLU A 138 -5.60 3.57 -23.05
CA GLU A 138 -4.36 3.60 -23.85
C GLU A 138 -4.66 3.66 -25.36
N ALA A 139 -5.59 2.83 -25.83
CA ALA A 139 -6.01 2.82 -27.22
C ALA A 139 -6.63 4.16 -27.66
N LYS A 140 -7.51 4.75 -26.83
CA LYS A 140 -8.13 6.06 -27.11
C LYS A 140 -7.11 7.19 -27.19
N VAL A 141 -6.13 7.23 -26.27
CA VAL A 141 -5.06 8.23 -26.30
C VAL A 141 -4.21 8.08 -27.56
N LYS A 142 -3.88 6.85 -27.94
CA LYS A 142 -3.11 6.58 -29.17
C LYS A 142 -3.87 7.01 -30.43
N GLN A 143 -5.15 6.68 -30.53
CA GLN A 143 -6.00 7.11 -31.65
C GLN A 143 -6.10 8.63 -31.74
N SER A 144 -6.27 9.33 -30.61
CA SER A 144 -6.28 10.79 -30.57
C SER A 144 -4.97 11.39 -31.08
N ARG A 145 -3.83 10.81 -30.69
CA ARG A 145 -2.52 11.24 -31.16
C ARG A 145 -2.35 11.06 -32.68
N GLU A 146 -2.82 9.94 -33.24
CA GLU A 146 -2.78 9.68 -34.68
C GLU A 146 -3.63 10.67 -35.50
N VAL A 147 -4.68 11.26 -34.92
CA VAL A 147 -5.46 12.34 -35.56
C VAL A 147 -4.65 13.63 -35.60
N ILE A 148 -4.03 14.01 -34.48
CA ILE A 148 -3.17 15.20 -34.41
C ILE A 148 -2.00 15.10 -35.40
N GLU A 149 -1.37 13.94 -35.49
CA GLU A 149 -0.25 13.72 -36.41
C GLU A 149 -0.66 13.83 -37.88
N ARG A 150 -1.87 13.41 -38.24
CA ARG A 150 -2.44 13.65 -39.57
C ARG A 150 -2.64 15.14 -39.85
N ILE A 151 -3.26 15.87 -38.94
CA ILE A 151 -3.49 17.32 -39.06
C ILE A 151 -2.16 18.09 -39.23
N VAL A 152 -1.16 17.76 -38.40
CA VAL A 152 0.17 18.39 -38.49
C VAL A 152 0.82 18.09 -39.84
N LYS A 153 0.70 16.85 -40.34
CA LYS A 153 1.25 16.45 -41.64
C LYS A 153 0.53 17.11 -42.82
N GLU A 154 -0.75 17.37 -42.68
CA GLU A 154 -1.60 18.05 -43.68
C GLU A 154 -1.44 19.58 -43.67
N GLN A 155 -0.61 20.14 -42.76
CA GLN A 155 -0.36 21.58 -42.61
C GLN A 155 -1.63 22.43 -42.42
N THR A 156 -2.69 21.85 -41.88
CA THR A 156 -3.86 22.59 -41.43
C THR A 156 -3.53 23.21 -40.08
N GLY A 157 -3.00 24.44 -40.12
CA GLY A 157 -2.68 25.22 -38.93
C GLY A 157 -3.95 25.65 -38.19
N GLU A 158 -4.56 24.75 -37.43
CA GLU A 158 -5.72 25.05 -36.59
C GLU A 158 -5.38 24.85 -35.11
N TYR A 159 -5.35 25.96 -34.37
CA TYR A 159 -5.43 25.96 -32.91
C TYR A 159 -6.89 25.67 -32.52
N PHE A 160 -7.17 24.43 -32.11
CA PHE A 160 -8.49 24.09 -31.57
C PHE A 160 -8.61 24.61 -30.13
N TYR A 161 -9.35 25.70 -29.95
CA TYR A 161 -9.85 26.09 -28.64
C TYR A 161 -10.97 25.13 -28.22
N LEU A 162 -10.63 24.14 -27.40
CA LEU A 162 -11.62 23.32 -26.69
C LEU A 162 -12.12 24.14 -25.50
N TYR A 163 -13.35 24.67 -25.61
CA TYR A 163 -14.11 25.25 -24.50
C TYR A 163 -14.90 24.17 -23.76
#